data_AF-A0AAP2DZ56-F1
#
_entry.id   AF-A0AAP2DZ56-F1
#
_cell.length_a   1.000
_cell.length_b   1.000
_cell.length_c   1.000
_cell.angle_alpha   90.00
_cell.angle_beta   90.00
_cell.angle_gamma   90.00
#
_symmetry.space_group_name_H-M   'P 1'
#
loop_
_entity.id
_entity.type
_entity.pdbx_description
1 polymer ?
#
loop_
_entity_poly.entity_id
_entity_poly.type
_entity_poly.pdbx_seq_one_letter_code
_entity_poly.pdbx_strand_id
1 'polypeptide(L)'
;MKRLTRSRSKALLLAGSLIAVAILLLQFTSPEIPNPPVTGPLAGPDSVTTIFQHACYDCHSNESNIRWYDKVAPVSWKVAADVAEARGHLNFSQWDSLSHGEQLSKLWYIVNMVDQGRMPLPSYTAVHPSARVTDEEINTLKRYVTALTNKPKPTVIKPVAHTTAKPSAKQAAPTSINGIAYFDDYKNWKVIASTNRFDNGTMRLIYGNDIAVKALEKNTINPWPDGAKIVKVVWDKQPVDSVGNVHAGKFNNVQLMIRDSKKFRETGGWGYARFNTPQLIPYGKAITFAVECYQCHKLASSNGFVFDIPTKE
;
A
#
# COMPACT_ATOMS: atom_id res chain seq x y z
N MET A 1 -27.37 42.95 42.47
CA MET A 1 -26.51 41.90 41.88
C MET A 1 -27.12 40.50 41.77
N LYS A 2 -28.07 40.05 42.63
CA LYS A 2 -28.67 38.68 42.59
C LYS A 2 -29.60 38.33 41.39
N ARG A 3 -30.14 39.32 40.68
CA ARG A 3 -31.09 39.07 39.56
C ARG A 3 -30.40 38.68 38.24
N LEU A 4 -29.20 39.21 37.99
CA LEU A 4 -28.42 38.94 36.79
C LEU A 4 -27.85 37.50 36.76
N THR A 5 -27.49 36.95 37.91
CA THR A 5 -26.96 35.58 38.03
C THR A 5 -28.03 34.51 37.79
N ARG A 6 -29.27 34.72 38.26
CA ARG A 6 -30.42 33.80 38.07
C ARG A 6 -30.94 33.77 36.62
N SER A 7 -30.76 34.86 35.87
CA SER A 7 -31.10 34.92 34.44
C SER A 7 -30.08 34.16 33.59
N ARG A 8 -28.78 34.35 33.88
CA ARG A 8 -27.69 33.61 33.22
C ARG A 8 -27.74 32.10 33.49
N SER A 9 -28.08 31.67 34.70
CA SER A 9 -28.22 30.25 35.02
C SER A 9 -29.38 29.58 34.27
N LYS A 10 -30.52 30.27 34.12
CA LYS A 10 -31.65 29.78 33.30
C LYS A 10 -31.30 29.72 31.82
N ALA A 11 -30.59 30.72 31.30
CA ALA A 11 -30.13 30.73 29.91
C ALA A 11 -29.12 29.59 29.61
N LEU A 12 -28.20 29.31 30.54
CA LEU A 12 -27.26 28.20 30.43
C LEU A 12 -27.97 26.83 30.48
N LEU A 13 -28.96 26.67 31.37
CA LEU A 13 -29.77 25.46 31.43
C LEU A 13 -30.57 25.25 30.14
N LEU A 14 -31.21 26.30 29.62
CA LEU A 14 -31.94 26.26 28.34
C LEU A 14 -31.02 25.90 27.17
N ALA A 15 -29.83 26.51 27.09
CA ALA A 15 -28.84 26.20 26.06
C ALA A 15 -28.34 24.74 26.16
N GLY A 16 -28.06 24.26 27.37
CA GLY A 16 -27.66 22.87 27.61
C GLY A 16 -28.76 21.87 27.21
N SER A 17 -30.03 22.15 27.55
CA SER A 17 -31.16 21.33 27.14
C SER A 17 -31.35 21.30 25.61
N LEU A 18 -31.20 22.44 24.93
CA LEU A 18 -31.28 22.51 23.47
C LEU A 18 -30.17 21.68 22.80
N ILE A 19 -28.95 21.73 23.31
CA ILE A 19 -27.83 20.92 22.82
C ILE A 19 -28.09 19.42 23.04
N ALA A 20 -28.59 19.03 24.22
CA ALA A 20 -28.93 17.65 24.51
C ALA A 20 -30.04 17.11 23.58
N VAL A 21 -31.09 17.91 23.33
CA VAL A 21 -32.16 17.56 22.39
C VAL A 21 -31.61 17.45 20.96
N ALA A 22 -30.75 18.36 20.54
CA ALA A 22 -30.11 18.29 19.22
C ALA A 22 -29.25 17.02 19.06
N ILE A 23 -28.47 16.64 20.07
CA ILE A 23 -27.66 15.39 20.05
C ILE A 23 -28.57 14.16 19.99
N LEU A 24 -29.67 14.14 20.76
CA LEU A 24 -30.66 13.06 20.72
C LEU A 24 -31.31 12.93 19.35
N LEU A 25 -31.70 14.05 18.74
CA LEU A 25 -32.27 14.08 17.38
C LEU A 25 -31.26 13.57 16.33
N LEU A 26 -29.97 13.92 16.49
CA LEU A 26 -28.92 13.42 15.59
C LEU A 26 -28.77 11.89 15.65
N GLN A 27 -29.05 11.23 16.78
CA GLN A 27 -28.92 9.77 16.88
C GLN A 27 -29.86 9.01 15.93
N PHE A 28 -31.01 9.59 15.57
CA PHE A 28 -31.96 8.99 14.61
C PHE A 28 -31.41 8.93 13.17
N THR A 29 -30.28 9.58 12.90
CA THR A 29 -29.63 9.58 11.59
C THR A 29 -28.39 8.67 11.53
N SER A 30 -28.08 7.94 12.60
CA SER A 30 -26.96 6.99 12.60
C SER A 30 -27.23 5.85 11.60
N PRO A 31 -26.36 5.63 10.61
CA PRO A 31 -26.52 4.57 9.64
C PRO A 31 -26.30 3.20 10.28
N GLU A 32 -26.96 2.20 9.72
CA GLU A 32 -26.71 0.80 10.07
C GLU A 32 -25.50 0.27 9.29
N ILE A 33 -24.68 -0.54 9.95
CA ILE A 33 -23.55 -1.24 9.32
C ILE A 33 -24.00 -2.70 9.12
N PRO A 34 -24.40 -3.10 7.90
CA PRO A 34 -24.99 -4.42 7.69
C PRO A 34 -23.93 -5.52 7.81
N ASN A 35 -24.31 -6.67 8.36
CA ASN A 35 -23.48 -7.87 8.44
C ASN A 35 -24.12 -9.00 7.61
N PRO A 36 -23.98 -8.99 6.28
CA PRO A 36 -24.56 -10.03 5.43
C PRO A 36 -23.88 -11.39 5.69
N PRO A 37 -24.49 -12.52 5.27
CA PRO A 37 -23.91 -13.83 5.52
C PRO A 37 -22.47 -13.98 5.00
N VAL A 38 -21.67 -14.75 5.73
CA VAL A 38 -20.33 -15.14 5.29
C VAL A 38 -20.46 -16.19 4.19
N THR A 39 -19.87 -15.92 3.03
CA THR A 39 -19.96 -16.81 1.85
C THR A 39 -18.68 -17.57 1.57
N GLY A 40 -17.57 -17.19 2.21
CA GLY A 40 -16.29 -17.89 2.12
C GLY A 40 -15.30 -17.29 3.12
N PRO A 41 -15.09 -17.88 4.30
CA PRO A 41 -14.17 -17.35 5.29
C PRO A 41 -12.71 -17.62 4.87
N LEU A 42 -11.79 -16.77 5.30
CA LEU A 42 -10.37 -17.08 5.20
C LEU A 42 -10.05 -18.33 6.06
N ALA A 43 -9.63 -19.42 5.41
CA ALA A 43 -9.14 -20.61 6.09
C ALA A 43 -7.64 -20.49 6.36
N GLY A 44 -7.23 -20.74 7.60
CA GLY A 44 -5.83 -20.70 8.01
C GLY A 44 -5.62 -21.22 9.43
N PRO A 45 -4.35 -21.35 9.88
CA PRO A 45 -4.04 -21.71 11.26
C PRO A 45 -4.64 -20.72 12.25
N ASP A 46 -5.03 -21.19 13.44
CA ASP A 46 -5.60 -20.35 14.50
C ASP A 46 -4.72 -19.16 14.87
N SER A 47 -3.40 -19.34 14.83
CA SER A 47 -2.40 -18.29 15.08
C SER A 47 -2.46 -17.13 14.06
N VAL A 48 -3.11 -17.33 12.91
CA VAL A 48 -3.26 -16.33 11.84
C VAL A 48 -4.68 -15.78 11.82
N THR A 49 -5.68 -16.65 11.91
CA THR A 49 -7.10 -16.25 11.86
C THR A 49 -7.47 -15.39 13.08
N THR A 50 -6.93 -15.69 14.26
CA THR A 50 -7.15 -14.87 15.46
C THR A 50 -6.67 -13.44 15.24
N ILE A 51 -5.48 -13.26 14.64
CA ILE A 51 -4.91 -11.93 14.33
C ILE A 51 -5.87 -11.12 13.46
N PHE A 52 -6.36 -11.73 12.37
CA PHE A 52 -7.31 -11.05 11.48
C PHE A 52 -8.65 -10.74 12.16
N GLN A 53 -9.13 -11.61 13.05
CA GLN A 53 -10.37 -11.39 13.79
C GLN A 53 -10.29 -10.15 14.69
N HIS A 54 -9.24 -10.01 15.52
CA HIS A 54 -9.17 -8.88 16.45
C HIS A 54 -8.69 -7.58 15.80
N ALA A 55 -7.90 -7.64 14.73
CA ALA A 55 -7.28 -6.46 14.12
C ALA A 55 -7.98 -5.96 12.84
N CYS A 56 -8.66 -6.84 12.10
CA CYS A 56 -9.15 -6.53 10.76
C CYS A 56 -10.66 -6.67 10.58
N TYR A 57 -11.30 -7.65 11.25
CA TYR A 57 -12.68 -8.04 10.92
C TYR A 57 -13.72 -6.96 11.19
N ASP A 58 -13.49 -6.09 12.17
CA ASP A 58 -14.37 -4.96 12.46
C ASP A 58 -14.64 -4.07 11.23
N CYS A 59 -13.65 -3.93 10.33
CA CYS A 59 -13.79 -3.14 9.11
C CYS A 59 -13.79 -3.96 7.83
N HIS A 60 -13.07 -5.08 7.78
CA HIS A 60 -12.83 -5.86 6.56
C HIS A 60 -13.60 -7.18 6.53
N SER A 61 -14.64 -7.38 7.32
CA SER A 61 -15.47 -8.59 7.26
C SER A 61 -16.95 -8.25 7.37
N ASN A 62 -17.82 -9.21 7.06
CA ASN A 62 -19.23 -9.15 7.40
C ASN A 62 -19.52 -9.54 8.86
N GLU A 63 -18.49 -9.79 9.66
CA GLU A 63 -18.57 -10.16 11.08
C GLU A 63 -18.16 -8.98 11.97
N SER A 64 -18.47 -7.74 11.54
CA SER A 64 -18.03 -6.52 12.22
C SER A 64 -18.62 -6.41 13.63
N ASN A 65 -17.76 -6.22 14.64
CA ASN A 65 -18.16 -6.02 16.02
C ASN A 65 -18.01 -4.54 16.43
N ILE A 66 -18.90 -3.70 15.89
CA ILE A 66 -18.88 -2.26 16.14
C ILE A 66 -19.27 -1.95 17.59
N ARG A 67 -18.42 -1.22 18.31
CA ARG A 67 -18.65 -0.90 19.73
C ARG A 67 -19.75 0.13 19.89
N TRP A 68 -20.36 0.19 21.07
CA TRP A 68 -21.52 1.05 21.30
C TRP A 68 -21.23 2.54 21.05
N TYR A 69 -20.00 3.00 21.36
CA TYR A 69 -19.62 4.40 21.20
C TYR A 69 -19.37 4.79 19.74
N ASP A 70 -19.02 3.82 18.88
CA ASP A 70 -18.88 4.04 17.43
C ASP A 70 -20.23 4.17 16.73
N LYS A 71 -21.31 3.74 17.40
CA LYS A 71 -22.69 3.83 16.89
C LYS A 71 -23.35 5.17 17.21
N VAL A 72 -22.65 6.08 17.88
CA VAL A 72 -23.18 7.39 18.28
C VAL A 72 -22.90 8.43 17.20
N ALA A 73 -23.93 9.14 16.74
CA ALA A 73 -23.78 10.24 15.78
C ALA A 73 -23.02 11.42 16.41
N PRO A 74 -22.16 12.14 15.65
CA PRO A 74 -21.90 11.95 14.21
C PRO A 74 -20.78 10.94 13.89
N VAL A 75 -20.16 10.32 14.89
CA VAL A 75 -19.05 9.37 14.70
C VAL A 75 -19.49 8.16 13.87
N SER A 76 -20.71 7.67 14.11
CA SER A 76 -21.32 6.55 13.37
C SER A 76 -21.35 6.74 11.85
N TRP A 77 -21.48 7.98 11.37
CA TRP A 77 -21.49 8.28 9.94
C TRP A 77 -20.14 7.97 9.30
N LYS A 78 -19.06 8.42 9.97
CA LYS A 78 -17.70 8.15 9.51
C LYS A 78 -17.37 6.68 9.61
N VAL A 79 -17.70 6.03 10.73
CA VAL A 79 -17.44 4.60 10.93
C VAL A 79 -18.14 3.78 9.84
N ALA A 80 -19.40 4.07 9.52
CA ALA A 80 -20.11 3.37 8.46
C ALA A 80 -19.48 3.60 7.07
N ALA A 81 -19.04 4.83 6.78
CA ALA A 81 -18.34 5.14 5.54
C ALA A 81 -16.99 4.40 5.43
N ASP A 82 -16.18 4.44 6.50
CA ASP A 82 -14.88 3.78 6.57
C ASP A 82 -15.03 2.25 6.43
N VAL A 83 -16.04 1.63 7.07
CA VAL A 83 -16.32 0.19 6.94
C VAL A 83 -16.78 -0.16 5.52
N ALA A 84 -17.65 0.66 4.92
CA ALA A 84 -18.10 0.43 3.54
C ALA A 84 -16.93 0.51 2.55
N GLU A 85 -16.05 1.50 2.69
CA GLU A 85 -14.84 1.64 1.89
C GLU A 85 -13.88 0.46 2.11
N ALA A 86 -13.62 0.11 3.37
CA ALA A 86 -12.74 -1.00 3.75
C ALA A 86 -13.18 -2.33 3.12
N ARG A 87 -14.48 -2.67 3.21
CA ARG A 87 -15.06 -3.88 2.60
C ARG A 87 -15.00 -3.85 1.08
N GLY A 88 -15.08 -2.67 0.46
CA GLY A 88 -14.91 -2.51 -0.99
C GLY A 88 -13.50 -2.84 -1.48
N HIS A 89 -12.47 -2.66 -0.64
CA HIS A 89 -11.09 -3.01 -0.96
C HIS A 89 -10.72 -4.46 -0.60
N LEU A 90 -11.28 -4.97 0.50
CA LEU A 90 -10.98 -6.28 1.07
C LEU A 90 -12.11 -6.72 1.99
N ASN A 91 -12.67 -7.90 1.74
CA ASN A 91 -13.67 -8.54 2.61
C ASN A 91 -13.30 -9.99 2.92
N PHE A 92 -12.93 -10.29 4.16
CA PHE A 92 -12.56 -11.62 4.65
C PHE A 92 -13.72 -12.62 4.65
N SER A 93 -14.97 -12.14 4.61
CA SER A 93 -16.16 -13.00 4.54
C SER A 93 -16.48 -13.49 3.13
N GLN A 94 -15.74 -12.99 2.12
CA GLN A 94 -15.85 -13.35 0.70
C GLN A 94 -14.51 -13.87 0.16
N TRP A 95 -13.68 -14.46 1.01
CA TRP A 95 -12.33 -14.89 0.67
C TRP A 95 -12.30 -15.90 -0.50
N ASP A 96 -13.24 -16.85 -0.51
CA ASP A 96 -13.31 -17.89 -1.53
C ASP A 96 -13.75 -17.39 -2.91
N SER A 97 -14.29 -16.16 -3.02
CA SER A 97 -14.58 -15.57 -4.34
C SER A 97 -13.32 -15.09 -5.05
N LEU A 98 -12.19 -14.96 -4.35
CA LEU A 98 -10.91 -14.58 -4.92
C LEU A 98 -10.19 -15.81 -5.50
N SER A 99 -9.54 -15.65 -6.65
CA SER A 99 -8.64 -16.69 -7.16
C SER A 99 -7.44 -16.91 -6.23
N HIS A 100 -6.81 -18.08 -6.27
CA HIS A 100 -5.66 -18.39 -5.42
C HIS A 100 -4.52 -17.35 -5.52
N GLY A 101 -4.25 -16.84 -6.74
CA GLY A 101 -3.25 -15.78 -6.95
C GLY A 101 -3.65 -14.44 -6.34
N GLU A 102 -4.94 -14.10 -6.35
CA GLU A 102 -5.47 -12.89 -5.70
C GLU A 102 -5.44 -13.02 -4.17
N GLN A 103 -5.85 -14.17 -3.62
CA GLN A 103 -5.76 -14.44 -2.18
C GLN A 103 -4.32 -14.25 -1.69
N LEU A 104 -3.35 -14.84 -2.38
CA LEU A 104 -1.94 -14.68 -2.05
C LEU A 104 -1.50 -13.22 -2.16
N SER A 105 -1.90 -12.51 -3.21
CA SER A 105 -1.57 -11.09 -3.38
C SER A 105 -2.17 -10.20 -2.29
N LYS A 106 -3.41 -10.47 -1.86
CA LYS A 106 -4.08 -9.78 -0.75
C LYS A 106 -3.38 -10.06 0.57
N LEU A 107 -3.00 -11.31 0.84
CA LEU A 107 -2.22 -11.67 2.03
C LEU A 107 -0.89 -10.91 2.09
N TRP A 108 -0.14 -10.87 0.98
CA TRP A 108 1.09 -10.07 0.90
C TRP A 108 0.85 -8.59 1.16
N TYR A 109 -0.24 -8.04 0.59
CA TYR A 109 -0.61 -6.64 0.79
C TYR A 109 -0.95 -6.35 2.27
N ILE A 110 -1.74 -7.21 2.91
CA ILE A 110 -2.10 -7.09 4.32
C ILE A 110 -0.83 -7.05 5.18
N VAL A 111 0.08 -8.01 5.01
CA VAL A 111 1.30 -8.04 5.83
C VAL A 111 2.16 -6.81 5.61
N ASN A 112 2.27 -6.30 4.37
CA ASN A 112 3.00 -5.05 4.12
C ASN A 112 2.36 -3.85 4.80
N MET A 113 1.03 -3.74 4.79
CA MET A 113 0.32 -2.62 5.42
C MET A 113 0.48 -2.64 6.93
N VAL A 114 0.43 -3.81 7.55
CA VAL A 114 0.64 -3.98 9.00
C VAL A 114 2.11 -3.74 9.38
N ASP A 115 3.05 -4.31 8.62
CA ASP A 115 4.50 -4.13 8.86
C ASP A 115 4.94 -2.66 8.74
N GLN A 116 4.28 -1.89 7.88
CA GLN A 116 4.53 -0.45 7.74
C GLN A 116 3.79 0.41 8.77
N GLY A 117 3.05 -0.20 9.70
CA GLY A 117 2.24 0.52 10.69
C GLY A 117 1.10 1.33 10.08
N ARG A 118 0.72 1.05 8.83
CA ARG A 118 -0.37 1.73 8.12
C ARG A 118 -1.73 1.12 8.45
N MET A 119 -1.75 -0.14 8.86
CA MET A 119 -2.95 -0.83 9.30
C MET A 119 -2.70 -1.62 10.60
N PRO A 120 -3.67 -1.66 11.52
CA PRO A 120 -4.88 -0.83 11.53
C PRO A 120 -4.54 0.65 11.71
N LEU A 121 -5.44 1.55 11.29
CA LEU A 121 -5.16 2.99 11.28
C LEU A 121 -4.71 3.48 12.68
N PRO A 122 -3.67 4.33 12.79
CA PRO A 122 -3.21 4.84 14.09
C PRO A 122 -4.31 5.55 14.89
N SER A 123 -5.19 6.28 14.21
CA SER A 123 -6.36 6.94 14.82
C SER A 123 -7.36 5.94 15.40
N TYR A 124 -7.57 4.81 14.72
CA TYR A 124 -8.44 3.73 15.18
C TYR A 124 -7.83 3.03 16.41
N THR A 125 -6.55 2.63 16.34
CA THR A 125 -5.88 1.95 17.46
C THR A 125 -5.63 2.83 18.69
N ALA A 126 -5.80 4.15 18.59
CA ALA A 126 -5.81 5.06 19.73
C ALA A 126 -7.04 4.86 20.62
N VAL A 127 -8.19 4.54 20.03
CA VAL A 127 -9.46 4.30 20.75
C VAL A 127 -9.89 2.82 20.75
N HIS A 128 -9.22 1.98 19.97
CA HIS A 128 -9.34 0.51 19.92
C HIS A 128 -7.97 -0.17 20.13
N PRO A 129 -7.37 -0.09 21.33
CA PRO A 129 -6.04 -0.64 21.56
C PRO A 129 -5.96 -2.15 21.36
N SER A 130 -7.08 -2.88 21.52
CA SER A 130 -7.15 -4.33 21.28
C SER A 130 -6.98 -4.73 19.82
N ALA A 131 -7.10 -3.78 18.87
CA ALA A 131 -6.89 -4.05 17.46
C ALA A 131 -5.42 -3.90 17.03
N ARG A 132 -4.53 -3.45 17.91
CA ARG A 132 -3.10 -3.32 17.58
C ARG A 132 -2.51 -4.68 17.27
N VAL A 133 -1.79 -4.76 16.16
CA VAL A 133 -1.01 -5.93 15.80
C VAL A 133 0.41 -5.76 16.33
N THR A 134 0.88 -6.73 17.10
CA THR A 134 2.21 -6.75 17.71
C THR A 134 3.29 -7.20 16.72
N ASP A 135 4.55 -6.92 17.00
CA ASP A 135 5.68 -7.39 16.17
C ASP A 135 5.73 -8.93 16.07
N GLU A 136 5.32 -9.64 17.12
CA GLU A 136 5.23 -11.10 17.13
C GLU A 136 4.15 -11.61 16.17
N GLU A 137 2.97 -10.97 16.18
CA GLU A 137 1.88 -11.26 15.26
C GLU A 137 2.25 -10.91 13.82
N ILE A 138 2.92 -9.78 13.58
CA ILE A 138 3.47 -9.41 12.27
C ILE A 138 4.41 -10.51 11.77
N ASN A 139 5.33 -10.99 12.60
CA ASN A 139 6.24 -12.06 12.24
C ASN A 139 5.52 -13.39 11.98
N THR A 140 4.44 -13.68 12.69
CA THR A 140 3.59 -14.84 12.45
C THR A 140 2.89 -14.75 11.09
N LEU A 141 2.32 -13.60 10.75
CA LEU A 141 1.75 -13.36 9.42
C LEU A 141 2.82 -13.46 8.32
N LYS A 142 4.00 -12.86 8.51
CA LYS A 142 5.12 -12.95 7.54
C LYS A 142 5.52 -14.40 7.26
N ARG A 143 5.66 -15.22 8.31
CA ARG A 143 5.99 -16.65 8.18
C ARG A 143 4.90 -17.40 7.43
N TYR A 144 3.64 -17.18 7.78
CA TYR A 144 2.51 -17.82 7.13
C TYR A 144 2.48 -17.53 5.63
N VAL A 145 2.50 -16.26 5.23
CA VAL A 145 2.42 -15.89 3.81
C VAL A 145 3.66 -16.35 3.04
N THR A 146 4.85 -16.33 3.65
CA THR A 146 6.07 -16.86 3.02
C THR A 146 5.95 -18.36 2.75
N ALA A 147 5.43 -19.14 3.71
CA ALA A 147 5.23 -20.58 3.56
C ALA A 147 4.29 -20.94 2.40
N LEU A 148 3.32 -20.08 2.08
CA LEU A 148 2.42 -20.27 0.94
C LEU A 148 3.12 -20.08 -0.43
N THR A 149 4.28 -19.41 -0.48
CA THR A 149 4.91 -19.02 -1.76
C THR A 149 5.94 -19.99 -2.33
N ASN A 150 6.33 -21.05 -1.60
CA ASN A 150 7.35 -22.02 -2.02
C ASN A 150 8.61 -21.40 -2.67
N LYS A 151 9.04 -20.20 -2.26
CA LYS A 151 10.27 -19.58 -2.77
C LYS A 151 11.45 -19.93 -1.86
N PRO A 152 12.60 -20.38 -2.42
CA PRO A 152 13.80 -20.64 -1.64
C PRO A 152 14.27 -19.36 -0.94
N LYS A 153 14.74 -19.50 0.31
CA LYS A 153 15.29 -18.40 1.12
C LYS A 153 16.36 -17.63 0.32
N PRO A 154 16.42 -16.30 0.44
CA PRO A 154 17.50 -15.49 -0.15
C PRO A 154 18.84 -15.99 0.39
N THR A 155 19.73 -16.41 -0.51
CA THR A 155 21.09 -16.81 -0.16
C THR A 155 21.85 -15.58 0.34
N VAL A 156 22.35 -15.62 1.57
CA VAL A 156 23.22 -14.58 2.12
C VAL A 156 24.56 -14.63 1.36
N ILE A 157 24.76 -13.70 0.41
CA ILE A 157 26.04 -13.55 -0.29
C ILE A 157 26.89 -12.58 0.54
N LYS A 158 28.08 -13.04 0.93
CA LYS A 158 29.12 -12.23 1.61
C LYS A 158 29.35 -10.91 0.84
N PRO A 159 29.71 -9.80 1.52
CA PRO A 159 29.93 -8.52 0.86
C PRO A 159 30.99 -8.69 -0.23
N VAL A 160 30.60 -8.48 -1.48
CA VAL A 160 31.56 -8.33 -2.58
C VAL A 160 32.08 -6.91 -2.47
N ALA A 161 33.40 -6.77 -2.24
CA ALA A 161 34.05 -5.48 -2.27
C ALA A 161 33.66 -4.73 -3.56
N HIS A 162 33.31 -3.45 -3.44
CA HIS A 162 33.03 -2.59 -4.57
C HIS A 162 34.31 -2.39 -5.39
N THR A 163 34.62 -3.33 -6.26
CA THR A 163 35.65 -3.12 -7.28
C THR A 163 35.07 -2.13 -8.27
N THR A 164 35.64 -0.93 -8.28
CA THR A 164 35.40 0.08 -9.31
C THR A 164 35.67 -0.54 -10.67
N ALA A 165 34.62 -0.93 -11.38
CA ALA A 165 34.72 -1.39 -12.75
C ALA A 165 35.23 -0.20 -13.58
N LYS A 166 36.37 -0.41 -14.25
CA LYS A 166 36.95 0.52 -15.23
C LYS A 166 35.89 0.83 -16.31
N PRO A 167 35.78 2.07 -16.81
CA PRO A 167 34.77 2.40 -17.80
C PRO A 167 35.03 1.59 -19.07
N SER A 168 34.12 0.66 -19.38
CA SER A 168 34.08 0.00 -20.68
C SER A 168 33.49 0.99 -21.70
N ALA A 169 34.01 0.96 -22.93
CA ALA A 169 33.65 1.85 -24.02
C ALA A 169 32.13 1.97 -24.24
N LYS A 170 31.67 3.12 -24.75
CA LYS A 170 30.25 3.44 -25.09
C LYS A 170 29.64 2.39 -26.02
N GLN A 171 29.14 1.30 -25.46
CA GLN A 171 28.18 0.42 -26.11
C GLN A 171 26.83 1.11 -26.10
N ALA A 172 26.10 1.05 -27.22
CA ALA A 172 24.75 1.57 -27.29
C ALA A 172 23.90 0.95 -26.17
N ALA A 173 23.13 1.78 -25.45
CA ALA A 173 22.36 1.31 -24.32
C ALA A 173 21.36 0.21 -24.77
N PRO A 174 21.23 -0.89 -24.03
CA PRO A 174 20.32 -1.97 -24.40
C PRO A 174 18.90 -1.43 -24.50
N THR A 175 18.17 -1.88 -25.51
CA THR A 175 16.81 -1.41 -25.80
C THR A 175 15.84 -2.55 -25.64
N SER A 176 14.76 -2.31 -24.89
CA SER A 176 13.65 -3.23 -24.74
C SER A 176 12.90 -3.39 -26.08
N ILE A 177 12.27 -4.54 -26.28
CA ILE A 177 11.58 -4.88 -27.54
C ILE A 177 10.45 -3.91 -27.90
N ASN A 178 9.93 -3.14 -26.93
CA ASN A 178 8.97 -2.06 -27.14
C ASN A 178 9.62 -0.69 -27.43
N GLY A 179 10.92 -0.65 -27.73
CA GLY A 179 11.65 0.56 -28.13
C GLY A 179 12.06 1.49 -26.99
N ILE A 180 11.95 1.05 -25.73
CA ILE A 180 12.44 1.81 -24.57
C ILE A 180 13.91 1.46 -24.34
N ALA A 181 14.81 2.41 -24.56
CA ALA A 181 16.22 2.27 -24.27
C ALA A 181 16.50 2.40 -22.76
N TYR A 182 17.48 1.65 -22.27
CA TYR A 182 18.02 1.87 -20.94
C TYR A 182 18.67 3.27 -20.84
N PHE A 183 18.48 3.91 -19.70
CA PHE A 183 19.15 5.15 -19.32
C PHE A 183 19.50 5.07 -17.84
N ASP A 184 20.53 5.80 -17.39
CA ASP A 184 21.01 5.74 -16.01
C ASP A 184 21.10 7.10 -15.30
N ASP A 185 20.58 8.16 -15.91
CA ASP A 185 20.47 9.49 -15.31
C ASP A 185 19.57 9.53 -14.07
N TYR A 186 18.69 8.53 -13.91
CA TYR A 186 17.88 8.33 -12.69
C TYR A 186 18.70 8.19 -11.42
N LYS A 187 19.98 7.82 -11.51
CA LYS A 187 20.90 7.77 -10.36
C LYS A 187 21.06 9.13 -9.68
N ASN A 188 20.73 10.22 -10.39
CA ASN A 188 20.78 11.59 -9.89
C ASN A 188 19.39 12.17 -9.59
N TRP A 189 18.32 11.38 -9.73
CA TRP A 189 16.95 11.85 -9.48
C TRP A 189 16.55 11.69 -8.01
N LYS A 190 15.43 12.32 -7.62
CA LYS A 190 14.90 12.17 -6.26
C LYS A 190 14.34 10.76 -6.05
N VAL A 191 14.66 10.16 -4.90
CA VAL A 191 13.94 8.98 -4.40
C VAL A 191 12.56 9.45 -3.96
N ILE A 192 11.52 8.95 -4.62
CA ILE A 192 10.13 9.26 -4.31
C ILE A 192 9.50 8.21 -3.39
N ALA A 193 10.03 6.99 -3.35
CA ALA A 193 9.59 5.95 -2.43
C ALA A 193 10.63 4.84 -2.26
N SER A 194 10.52 4.10 -1.17
CA SER A 194 11.31 2.90 -0.91
C SER A 194 10.41 1.77 -0.42
N THR A 195 10.60 0.55 -0.92
CA THR A 195 9.85 -0.61 -0.44
C THR A 195 10.76 -1.80 -0.16
N ASN A 196 10.54 -2.45 0.98
CA ASN A 196 11.20 -3.69 1.36
C ASN A 196 10.24 -4.85 1.17
N ARG A 197 10.72 -5.94 0.59
CA ARG A 197 9.94 -7.14 0.29
C ARG A 197 10.53 -8.32 1.04
N PHE A 198 9.85 -8.72 2.11
CA PHE A 198 10.30 -9.81 2.96
C PHE A 198 10.06 -11.19 2.33
N ASP A 199 9.14 -11.33 1.35
CA ASP A 199 8.89 -12.57 0.58
C ASP A 199 10.14 -13.11 -0.09
N ASN A 200 10.93 -12.21 -0.66
CA ASN A 200 12.04 -12.57 -1.53
C ASN A 200 13.34 -11.90 -1.08
N GLY A 201 13.35 -11.28 0.10
CA GLY A 201 14.50 -10.59 0.66
C GLY A 201 15.07 -9.55 -0.29
N THR A 202 14.24 -8.73 -0.93
CA THR A 202 14.71 -7.65 -1.81
C THR A 202 14.26 -6.29 -1.31
N MET A 203 15.07 -5.27 -1.58
CA MET A 203 14.72 -3.87 -1.37
C MET A 203 14.59 -3.14 -2.71
N ARG A 204 13.74 -2.11 -2.72
CA ARG A 204 13.48 -1.25 -3.88
C ARG A 204 13.69 0.21 -3.50
N LEU A 205 14.35 0.94 -4.38
CA LEU A 205 14.28 2.40 -4.42
C LEU A 205 13.56 2.81 -5.69
N ILE A 206 12.64 3.76 -5.54
CA ILE A 206 11.80 4.27 -6.61
C ILE A 206 12.18 5.73 -6.81
N TYR A 207 12.65 6.06 -8.01
CA TYR A 207 13.11 7.38 -8.40
C TYR A 207 12.08 8.02 -9.32
N GLY A 208 11.88 9.33 -9.18
CA GLY A 208 11.03 10.13 -10.05
C GLY A 208 11.83 11.29 -10.64
N ASN A 209 11.66 11.55 -11.94
CA ASN A 209 12.21 12.77 -12.54
C ASN A 209 11.46 14.02 -12.06
N ASP A 210 11.97 15.21 -12.38
CA ASP A 210 11.37 16.48 -11.95
C ASP A 210 9.89 16.62 -12.30
N ILE A 211 9.47 16.07 -13.44
CA ILE A 211 8.06 16.07 -13.86
C ILE A 211 7.23 15.22 -12.90
N ALA A 212 7.68 13.99 -12.60
CA ALA A 212 7.01 13.10 -11.67
C ALA A 212 6.97 13.68 -10.24
N VAL A 213 8.09 14.26 -9.77
CA VAL A 213 8.18 14.91 -8.46
C VAL A 213 7.19 16.07 -8.35
N LYS A 214 7.17 16.98 -9.33
CA LYS A 214 6.22 18.10 -9.35
C LYS A 214 4.77 17.63 -9.41
N ALA A 215 4.49 16.53 -10.11
CA ALA A 215 3.16 15.95 -10.17
C ALA A 215 2.72 15.40 -8.81
N LEU A 216 3.63 14.76 -8.06
CA LEU A 216 3.38 14.32 -6.68
C LEU A 216 3.11 15.51 -5.76
N GLU A 217 3.98 16.52 -5.79
CA GLU A 217 3.85 17.74 -4.96
C GLU A 217 2.53 18.48 -5.21
N LYS A 218 2.06 18.51 -6.47
CA LYS A 218 0.80 19.18 -6.86
C LYS A 218 -0.42 18.25 -6.84
N ASN A 219 -0.23 16.97 -6.52
CA ASN A 219 -1.26 15.93 -6.59
C ASN A 219 -1.94 15.84 -7.99
N THR A 220 -1.18 16.05 -9.05
CA THR A 220 -1.63 15.92 -10.45
C THR A 220 -1.12 14.61 -11.06
N ILE A 221 -1.42 13.50 -10.39
CA ILE A 221 -0.91 12.16 -10.72
C ILE A 221 -1.96 11.26 -11.39
N ASN A 222 -3.21 11.71 -11.54
CA ASN A 222 -4.22 10.95 -12.24
C ASN A 222 -4.94 11.82 -13.29
N PRO A 223 -4.47 11.84 -14.55
CA PRO A 223 -3.29 11.13 -15.06
C PRO A 223 -1.98 11.87 -14.74
N TRP A 224 -0.87 11.12 -14.72
CA TRP A 224 0.47 11.71 -14.68
C TRP A 224 0.76 12.51 -15.97
N PRO A 225 1.53 13.63 -15.90
CA PRO A 225 1.91 14.40 -17.08
C PRO A 225 2.80 13.59 -18.04
N ASP A 226 2.61 13.79 -19.35
CA ASP A 226 3.52 13.21 -20.35
C ASP A 226 4.96 13.69 -20.12
N GLY A 227 5.91 12.77 -20.27
CA GLY A 227 7.31 12.98 -19.91
C GLY A 227 7.65 12.61 -18.45
N ALA A 228 6.67 12.31 -17.60
CA ALA A 228 6.93 11.72 -16.28
C ALA A 228 7.66 10.37 -16.45
N LYS A 229 8.72 10.17 -15.67
CA LYS A 229 9.51 8.93 -15.65
C LYS A 229 9.67 8.44 -14.22
N ILE A 230 9.42 7.16 -14.03
CA ILE A 230 9.59 6.47 -12.74
C ILE A 230 10.52 5.29 -12.96
N VAL A 231 11.52 5.16 -12.09
CA VAL A 231 12.49 4.07 -12.14
C VAL A 231 12.47 3.32 -10.82
N LYS A 232 12.18 2.03 -10.87
CA LYS A 232 12.24 1.12 -9.73
C LYS A 232 13.50 0.27 -9.84
N VAL A 233 14.40 0.42 -8.88
CA VAL A 233 15.69 -0.26 -8.82
C VAL A 233 15.62 -1.32 -7.72
N VAL A 234 15.97 -2.57 -8.03
CA VAL A 234 15.81 -3.72 -7.13
C VAL A 234 17.16 -4.30 -6.75
N TRP A 235 17.39 -4.45 -5.45
CA TRP A 235 18.54 -5.16 -4.88
C TRP A 235 18.09 -6.28 -3.95
N ASP A 236 18.94 -7.28 -3.75
CA ASP A 236 18.84 -8.14 -2.59
C ASP A 236 18.99 -7.30 -1.31
N LYS A 237 18.32 -7.68 -0.24
CA LYS A 237 18.40 -7.06 1.08
C LYS A 237 19.43 -7.83 1.89
N GLN A 238 20.50 -7.16 2.31
CA GLN A 238 21.43 -7.76 3.28
C GLN A 238 20.78 -7.84 4.67
N PRO A 239 21.24 -8.76 5.54
CA PRO A 239 20.82 -8.78 6.94
C PRO A 239 20.96 -7.40 7.58
N VAL A 240 19.99 -7.06 8.45
CA VAL A 240 20.03 -5.81 9.22
C VAL A 240 21.28 -5.85 10.11
N ASP A 241 22.07 -4.78 10.09
CA ASP A 241 23.28 -4.72 10.90
C ASP A 241 22.96 -4.49 12.39
N SER A 242 23.98 -4.54 13.24
CA SER A 242 23.83 -4.42 14.70
C SER A 242 23.28 -3.07 15.18
N VAL A 243 23.20 -2.07 14.30
CA VAL A 243 22.64 -0.74 14.59
C VAL A 243 21.32 -0.49 13.85
N GLY A 244 20.75 -1.50 13.19
CA GLY A 244 19.43 -1.42 12.56
C GLY A 244 19.43 -0.99 11.10
N ASN A 245 20.60 -0.78 10.46
CA ASN A 245 20.64 -0.36 9.06
C ASN A 245 20.42 -1.54 8.11
N VAL A 246 19.80 -1.22 6.96
CA VAL A 246 19.61 -2.15 5.84
C VAL A 246 20.59 -1.77 4.73
N HIS A 247 21.41 -2.74 4.32
CA HIS A 247 22.39 -2.56 3.24
C HIS A 247 21.91 -3.21 1.94
N ALA A 248 22.26 -2.59 0.81
CA ALA A 248 21.97 -3.13 -0.51
C ALA A 248 22.90 -4.32 -0.81
N GLY A 249 22.32 -5.43 -1.23
CA GLY A 249 23.02 -6.62 -1.70
C GLY A 249 23.19 -6.64 -3.22
N LYS A 250 23.10 -7.83 -3.81
CA LYS A 250 23.21 -8.02 -5.26
C LYS A 250 22.20 -7.15 -6.00
N PHE A 251 22.67 -6.45 -7.03
CA PHE A 251 21.80 -5.69 -7.91
C PHE A 251 21.04 -6.65 -8.84
N ASN A 252 19.71 -6.61 -8.83
CA ASN A 252 18.85 -7.60 -9.49
C ASN A 252 18.26 -7.13 -10.83
N ASN A 253 17.64 -5.95 -10.86
CA ASN A 253 17.09 -5.38 -12.07
C ASN A 253 16.73 -3.90 -11.90
N VAL A 254 16.55 -3.23 -13.04
CA VAL A 254 15.96 -1.90 -13.16
C VAL A 254 14.66 -2.01 -13.93
N GLN A 255 13.61 -1.36 -13.46
CA GLN A 255 12.29 -1.30 -14.10
C GLN A 255 11.95 0.16 -14.38
N LEU A 256 11.55 0.45 -15.61
CA LEU A 256 11.26 1.79 -16.12
C LEU A 256 9.77 1.90 -16.43
N MET A 257 9.19 3.02 -16.03
CA MET A 257 7.88 3.49 -16.50
C MET A 257 8.05 4.89 -17.10
N ILE A 258 7.62 5.07 -18.35
CA ILE A 258 7.70 6.35 -19.08
C ILE A 258 6.30 6.75 -19.55
N ARG A 259 5.86 7.95 -19.17
CA ARG A 259 4.54 8.46 -19.55
C ARG A 259 4.61 9.12 -20.92
N ASP A 260 3.85 8.57 -21.86
CA ASP A 260 3.57 9.16 -23.17
C ASP A 260 2.19 8.68 -23.63
N SER A 261 1.22 9.59 -23.59
CA SER A 261 -0.20 9.28 -23.76
C SER A 261 -0.53 8.86 -25.18
N LYS A 262 0.28 9.30 -26.13
CA LYS A 262 0.10 9.02 -27.56
C LYS A 262 0.82 7.75 -27.96
N LYS A 263 2.06 7.56 -27.50
CA LYS A 263 2.89 6.41 -27.84
C LYS A 263 2.44 5.12 -27.17
N PHE A 264 1.96 5.19 -25.93
CA PHE A 264 1.63 4.01 -25.11
C PHE A 264 0.14 3.88 -24.79
N ARG A 265 -0.73 4.21 -25.76
CA ARG A 265 -2.20 4.20 -25.60
C ARG A 265 -2.74 2.87 -25.09
N GLU A 266 -2.24 1.76 -25.64
CA GLU A 266 -2.68 0.39 -25.31
C GLU A 266 -2.34 -0.04 -23.87
N THR A 267 -1.43 0.68 -23.22
CA THR A 267 -0.93 0.38 -21.87
C THR A 267 -1.21 1.52 -20.90
N GLY A 268 -2.32 2.24 -21.11
CA GLY A 268 -2.79 3.31 -20.23
C GLY A 268 -1.93 4.58 -20.28
N GLY A 269 -1.20 4.79 -21.38
CA GLY A 269 -0.28 5.90 -21.57
C GLY A 269 1.10 5.69 -20.95
N TRP A 270 1.42 4.48 -20.48
CA TRP A 270 2.70 4.12 -19.87
C TRP A 270 3.49 3.10 -20.67
N GLY A 271 4.74 3.41 -20.95
CA GLY A 271 5.71 2.46 -21.47
C GLY A 271 6.43 1.75 -20.34
N TYR A 272 6.43 0.41 -20.36
CA TYR A 272 7.06 -0.43 -19.35
C TYR A 272 8.32 -1.10 -19.91
N ALA A 273 9.42 -1.07 -19.17
CA ALA A 273 10.61 -1.85 -19.52
C ALA A 273 11.29 -2.39 -18.26
N ARG A 274 11.97 -3.53 -18.38
CA ARG A 274 12.78 -4.09 -17.31
C ARG A 274 14.10 -4.61 -17.87
N PHE A 275 15.19 -4.35 -17.16
CA PHE A 275 16.54 -4.78 -17.52
C PHE A 275 17.13 -5.58 -16.37
N ASN A 276 17.46 -6.85 -16.63
CA ASN A 276 18.06 -7.74 -15.64
C ASN A 276 19.57 -7.55 -15.59
N THR A 277 20.10 -7.37 -14.39
CA THR A 277 21.52 -7.10 -14.14
C THR A 277 22.29 -8.41 -13.91
N PRO A 278 23.63 -8.40 -14.04
CA PRO A 278 24.49 -7.24 -14.35
C PRO A 278 24.58 -6.84 -15.82
N GLN A 279 24.15 -7.68 -16.77
CA GLN A 279 24.32 -7.42 -18.21
C GLN A 279 23.24 -6.50 -18.82
N LEU A 280 22.28 -6.01 -18.03
CA LEU A 280 21.15 -5.19 -18.48
C LEU A 280 20.36 -5.84 -19.63
N ILE A 281 20.13 -7.15 -19.52
CA ILE A 281 19.35 -7.91 -20.52
C ILE A 281 17.89 -7.46 -20.45
N PRO A 282 17.30 -6.96 -21.56
CA PRO A 282 15.90 -6.57 -21.57
C PRO A 282 14.97 -7.76 -21.30
N TYR A 283 13.93 -7.53 -20.51
CA TYR A 283 12.89 -8.50 -20.21
C TYR A 283 11.83 -8.56 -21.31
N GLY A 284 11.25 -9.74 -21.51
CA GLY A 284 10.20 -9.98 -22.50
C GLY A 284 10.75 -10.44 -23.85
N LYS A 285 10.08 -11.42 -24.45
CA LYS A 285 10.42 -11.95 -25.79
C LYS A 285 9.55 -11.38 -26.91
N ALA A 286 8.45 -10.70 -26.55
CA ALA A 286 7.48 -10.12 -27.47
C ALA A 286 6.91 -8.83 -26.85
N ILE A 287 6.50 -7.87 -27.69
CA ILE A 287 5.97 -6.56 -27.26
C ILE A 287 4.78 -6.69 -26.29
N THR A 288 4.04 -7.79 -26.35
CA THR A 288 2.90 -8.11 -25.47
C THR A 288 3.25 -8.14 -23.99
N PHE A 289 4.52 -8.30 -23.59
CA PHE A 289 4.93 -8.21 -22.18
C PHE A 289 4.51 -6.88 -21.52
N ALA A 290 4.45 -5.79 -22.30
CA ALA A 290 4.03 -4.49 -21.79
C ALA A 290 2.55 -4.49 -21.40
N VAL A 291 1.72 -5.30 -22.06
CA VAL A 291 0.31 -5.51 -21.69
C VAL A 291 0.23 -6.27 -20.36
N GLU A 292 1.06 -7.30 -20.16
CA GLU A 292 1.13 -8.03 -18.87
C GLU A 292 1.47 -7.08 -17.71
N CYS A 293 2.47 -6.21 -17.91
CA CYS A 293 2.83 -5.18 -16.93
C CYS A 293 1.64 -4.25 -16.67
N TYR A 294 0.98 -3.78 -17.73
CA TYR A 294 -0.18 -2.90 -17.62
C TYR A 294 -1.35 -3.53 -16.86
N GLN A 295 -1.70 -4.80 -17.11
CA GLN A 295 -2.82 -5.45 -16.42
C GLN A 295 -2.61 -5.48 -14.90
N CYS A 296 -1.39 -5.75 -14.44
CA CYS A 296 -1.08 -5.65 -13.00
C CYS A 296 -1.17 -4.19 -12.51
N HIS A 297 -0.68 -3.23 -13.29
CA HIS A 297 -0.67 -1.82 -12.92
C HIS A 297 -2.05 -1.14 -12.95
N LYS A 298 -3.05 -1.72 -13.62
CA LYS A 298 -4.45 -1.28 -13.54
C LYS A 298 -5.01 -1.28 -12.12
N LEU A 299 -4.50 -2.14 -11.24
CA LEU A 299 -4.91 -2.17 -9.83
C LEU A 299 -4.58 -0.85 -9.10
N ALA A 300 -3.62 -0.08 -9.61
CA ALA A 300 -3.28 1.26 -9.13
C ALA A 300 -3.87 2.39 -10.00
N SER A 301 -4.97 2.13 -10.71
CA SER A 301 -5.59 3.12 -11.62
C SER A 301 -6.01 4.43 -10.92
N SER A 302 -6.41 4.37 -9.65
CA SER A 302 -6.69 5.56 -8.83
C SER A 302 -5.49 6.51 -8.68
N ASN A 303 -4.27 5.97 -8.77
CA ASN A 303 -3.00 6.69 -8.69
C ASN A 303 -2.33 6.84 -10.07
N GLY A 304 -3.10 6.76 -11.15
CA GLY A 304 -2.58 6.85 -12.51
C GLY A 304 -1.63 5.71 -12.88
N PHE A 305 -1.91 4.50 -12.39
CA PHE A 305 -1.19 3.24 -12.66
C PHE A 305 0.16 3.08 -11.94
N VAL A 306 0.45 3.89 -10.93
CA VAL A 306 1.71 3.85 -10.17
C VAL A 306 1.45 3.35 -8.74
N PHE A 307 2.12 2.27 -8.37
CA PHE A 307 2.15 1.77 -6.98
C PHE A 307 3.18 2.52 -6.15
N ASP A 308 3.08 2.39 -4.83
CA ASP A 308 4.10 2.84 -3.88
C ASP A 308 4.38 4.35 -3.96
N ILE A 309 3.35 5.18 -4.21
CA ILE A 309 3.48 6.64 -4.11
C ILE A 309 3.47 7.08 -2.63
N PRO A 310 4.18 8.17 -2.28
CA PRO A 310 3.99 8.84 -1.00
C PRO A 310 2.49 9.09 -0.75
N THR A 311 2.03 8.75 0.45
CA THR A 311 0.64 9.01 0.85
C THR A 311 0.40 10.51 0.89
N LYS A 312 -0.83 10.92 0.56
CA LYS A 312 -1.34 12.25 0.91
C LYS A 312 -1.28 12.36 2.43
N GLU A 313 -0.54 13.33 2.94
CA GLU A 313 -0.78 13.84 4.30
C GLU A 313 -2.03 14.72 4.29
#